data_AF-A0A920N1F6-F1
#
_entry.id   AF-A0A920N1F6-F1
#
_cell.length_a   1.000
_cell.length_b   1.000
_cell.length_c   1.000
_cell.angle_alpha   90.00
_cell.angle_beta   90.00
_cell.angle_gamma   90.00
#
_symmetry.space_group_name_H-M   'P 1'
#
loop_
_entity.id
_entity.type
_entity.pdbx_description
1 polymer ?
#
loop_
_entity_poly.entity_id
_entity_poly.type
_entity_poly.pdbx_seq_one_letter_code
_entity_poly.pdbx_strand_id
1 'polypeptide(L)'
;MDIPAYAGSPHAATNKTIHHPVDCQLPVACGGVAVFPGDILVGDDEGVVVIPRYLADEVALAAARQEHKEDFILSKIQGGAPLSGTYPADESTDAEYEAYCRDNPLPGE
;
A
#
# COMPACT_ATOMS: atom_id res chain seq x y z
N MET A 1 20.19 6.15 14.23
CA MET A 1 20.26 6.37 12.77
C MET A 1 18.83 6.46 12.29
N ASP A 2 18.56 7.29 11.31
CA ASP A 2 17.24 7.39 10.68
C ASP A 2 17.18 6.38 9.52
N ILE A 3 17.05 5.10 9.87
CA ILE A 3 16.97 4.00 8.91
C ILE A 3 15.67 3.25 9.22
N PRO A 4 14.68 3.24 8.30
CA PRO A 4 13.45 2.47 8.47
C PRO A 4 13.77 0.99 8.72
N ALA A 5 13.18 0.42 9.76
CA ALA A 5 13.40 -0.96 10.15
C ALA A 5 12.08 -1.60 10.65
N TYR A 6 11.74 -2.74 10.07
CA TYR A 6 10.52 -3.49 10.36
C TYR A 6 10.87 -4.85 10.97
N ALA A 7 10.28 -5.18 12.11
CA ALA A 7 10.53 -6.44 12.80
C ALA A 7 9.32 -6.85 13.65
N GLY A 8 9.09 -8.15 13.81
CA GLY A 8 8.03 -8.65 14.68
C GLY A 8 8.29 -8.38 16.17
N SER A 9 9.55 -8.24 16.57
CA SER A 9 9.94 -7.87 17.94
C SER A 9 11.42 -7.49 18.00
N PRO A 10 11.82 -6.53 18.86
CA PRO A 10 13.23 -6.29 19.15
C PRO A 10 13.83 -7.42 19.99
N HIS A 11 15.09 -7.77 19.72
CA HIS A 11 15.82 -8.75 20.52
C HIS A 11 17.28 -8.32 20.74
N ALA A 12 17.73 -8.31 21.99
CA ALA A 12 19.05 -7.76 22.36
C ALA A 12 20.23 -8.72 22.14
N ALA A 13 19.97 -10.03 21.95
CA ALA A 13 21.05 -10.98 21.71
C ALA A 13 21.70 -10.76 20.34
N THR A 14 23.02 -10.69 20.33
CA THR A 14 23.80 -10.57 19.10
C THR A 14 23.70 -11.85 18.26
N ASN A 15 23.60 -11.71 16.94
CA ASN A 15 23.40 -12.82 15.99
C ASN A 15 24.42 -13.97 16.08
N LYS A 16 25.64 -13.70 16.58
CA LYS A 16 26.86 -14.52 16.41
C LYS A 16 26.83 -15.96 16.94
N THR A 17 25.79 -16.36 17.67
CA THR A 17 25.68 -17.72 18.21
C THR A 17 24.56 -18.54 17.53
N ILE A 18 23.51 -17.89 17.03
CA ILE A 18 22.27 -18.56 16.60
C ILE A 18 21.88 -18.27 15.15
N HIS A 19 22.16 -17.08 14.62
CA HIS A 19 21.75 -16.68 13.27
C HIS A 19 22.98 -16.60 12.36
N HIS A 20 23.06 -17.52 11.41
CA HIS A 20 24.10 -17.56 10.39
C HIS A 20 23.44 -17.28 9.03
N PRO A 21 23.94 -16.32 8.23
CA PRO A 21 23.45 -16.15 6.87
C PRO A 21 23.85 -17.38 6.06
N VAL A 22 22.85 -18.08 5.51
CA VAL A 22 23.07 -19.33 4.76
C VAL A 22 23.12 -19.06 3.26
N ASP A 23 22.26 -18.17 2.77
CA ASP A 23 22.12 -17.88 1.34
C ASP A 23 21.63 -16.44 1.11
N CYS A 24 21.67 -15.97 -0.14
CA CYS A 24 21.17 -14.66 -0.54
C CYS A 24 20.45 -14.74 -1.89
N GLN A 25 19.53 -13.80 -2.13
CA GLN A 25 18.75 -13.76 -3.38
C GLN A 25 18.02 -15.08 -3.70
N LEU A 26 17.50 -15.75 -2.67
CA LEU A 26 16.55 -16.85 -2.80
C LEU A 26 15.17 -16.43 -2.30
N PRO A 27 14.09 -17.08 -2.80
CA PRO A 27 12.76 -16.87 -2.23
C PRO A 27 12.70 -17.23 -0.75
N VAL A 28 12.02 -16.41 0.04
CA VAL A 28 11.82 -16.64 1.48
C VAL A 28 10.35 -16.52 1.86
N ALA A 29 9.96 -17.18 2.95
CA ALA A 29 8.69 -16.92 3.61
C ALA A 29 8.92 -15.94 4.77
N CYS A 30 8.30 -14.76 4.73
CA CYS A 30 8.41 -13.74 5.76
C CYS A 30 7.03 -13.13 6.03
N GLY A 31 6.63 -12.98 7.29
CA GLY A 31 5.30 -12.45 7.63
C GLY A 31 4.13 -13.28 7.10
N GLY A 32 4.34 -14.58 6.82
CA GLY A 32 3.33 -15.46 6.22
C GLY A 32 3.18 -15.32 4.70
N VAL A 33 4.01 -14.52 4.04
CA VAL A 33 3.98 -14.27 2.59
C VAL A 33 5.28 -14.72 1.93
N ALA A 34 5.21 -15.17 0.69
CA ALA A 34 6.38 -15.47 -0.13
C ALA A 34 6.98 -14.18 -0.69
N VAL A 35 8.29 -13.98 -0.51
CA VAL A 35 9.04 -12.84 -1.03
C VAL A 35 10.08 -13.38 -2.00
N PHE A 36 10.01 -12.96 -3.26
CA PHE A 36 10.95 -13.36 -4.29
C PHE A 36 12.01 -12.28 -4.51
N PRO A 37 13.23 -12.67 -4.90
CA PRO A 37 14.27 -11.72 -5.27
C PRO A 37 13.77 -10.78 -6.36
N GLY A 38 13.73 -9.49 -6.03
CA GLY A 38 13.34 -8.44 -6.96
C GLY A 38 11.91 -7.95 -6.86
N ASP A 39 11.09 -8.53 -5.98
CA ASP A 39 9.82 -7.94 -5.57
C ASP A 39 10.03 -6.56 -4.94
N ILE A 40 9.00 -5.73 -5.01
CA ILE A 40 9.01 -4.39 -4.44
C ILE A 40 8.44 -4.46 -3.03
N LEU A 41 9.15 -3.86 -2.07
CA LEU A 41 8.68 -3.69 -0.69
C LEU A 41 8.30 -2.24 -0.48
N VAL A 42 7.08 -2.01 -0.02
CA VAL A 42 6.59 -0.69 0.40
C VAL A 42 6.29 -0.77 1.88
N GLY A 43 6.85 0.13 2.68
CA GLY A 43 6.62 0.17 4.12
C GLY A 43 6.31 1.58 4.61
N ASP A 44 5.41 1.66 5.58
CA ASP A 44 4.93 2.87 6.25
C ASP A 44 4.82 2.64 7.78
N ASP A 45 3.99 3.40 8.48
CA ASP A 45 3.76 3.22 9.92
C ASP A 45 2.82 2.05 10.25
N GLU A 46 2.10 1.50 9.27
CA GLU A 46 1.16 0.40 9.44
C GLU A 46 1.82 -0.97 9.18
N GLY A 47 2.84 -1.01 8.32
CA GLY A 47 3.63 -2.22 8.11
C GLY A 47 4.42 -2.23 6.81
N VAL A 48 4.52 -3.42 6.21
CA VAL A 48 5.22 -3.65 4.94
C VAL A 48 4.36 -4.53 4.04
N VAL A 49 4.20 -4.11 2.79
CA VAL A 49 3.54 -4.85 1.72
C VAL A 49 4.57 -5.37 0.72
N VAL A 50 4.37 -6.60 0.26
CA VAL A 50 5.16 -7.24 -0.80
C VAL A 50 4.39 -7.15 -2.10
N ILE A 51 4.97 -6.49 -3.10
CA ILE A 51 4.39 -6.35 -4.44
C ILE A 51 5.21 -7.21 -5.41
N PRO A 52 4.62 -8.28 -5.97
CA PRO A 52 5.30 -9.09 -6.97
C PRO A 52 5.76 -8.23 -8.13
N ARG A 53 7.03 -8.39 -8.56
CA ARG A 53 7.62 -7.52 -9.60
C ARG A 53 6.75 -7.39 -10.86
N TYR A 54 6.13 -8.49 -11.29
CA TYR A 54 5.31 -8.52 -12.51
C TYR A 54 3.95 -7.81 -12.38
N LEU A 55 3.52 -7.48 -11.16
CA LEU A 55 2.30 -6.72 -10.88
C LEU A 55 2.56 -5.28 -10.47
N ALA A 56 3.83 -4.86 -10.40
CA ALA A 56 4.21 -3.55 -9.86
C ALA A 56 3.46 -2.39 -10.52
N ASP A 57 3.42 -2.38 -11.86
CA ASP A 57 2.77 -1.30 -12.62
C ASP A 57 1.25 -1.31 -12.43
N GLU A 58 0.62 -2.48 -12.41
CA GLU A 58 -0.82 -2.62 -12.18
C GLU A 58 -1.21 -2.15 -10.77
N VAL A 59 -0.45 -2.56 -9.76
CA VAL A 59 -0.68 -2.17 -8.36
C VAL A 59 -0.46 -0.67 -8.20
N ALA A 60 0.56 -0.08 -8.82
CA ALA A 60 0.82 1.35 -8.74
C ALA A 60 -0.34 2.17 -9.35
N LEU A 61 -0.84 1.77 -10.53
CA LEU A 61 -1.97 2.44 -11.18
C LEU A 61 -3.27 2.28 -10.37
N ALA A 62 -3.53 1.09 -9.84
CA ALA A 62 -4.71 0.84 -9.02
C ALA A 62 -4.67 1.63 -7.71
N ALA A 63 -3.51 1.68 -7.04
CA ALA A 63 -3.31 2.45 -5.81
C ALA A 63 -3.49 3.96 -6.04
N ALA A 64 -2.91 4.51 -7.12
CA ALA A 64 -3.08 5.91 -7.47
C ALA A 64 -4.56 6.27 -7.74
N ARG A 65 -5.30 5.38 -8.42
CA ARG A 65 -6.74 5.56 -8.64
C ARG A 65 -7.55 5.51 -7.36
N GLN A 66 -7.16 4.63 -6.43
CA GLN A 66 -7.81 4.51 -5.13
C GLN A 66 -7.58 5.77 -4.29
N GLU A 67 -6.34 6.25 -4.18
CA GLU A 67 -6.00 7.49 -3.46
C GLU A 67 -6.82 8.69 -3.98
N HIS A 68 -6.88 8.86 -5.30
CA HIS A 68 -7.65 9.94 -5.92
C HIS A 68 -9.15 9.86 -5.62
N LYS A 69 -9.70 8.64 -5.53
CA LYS A 69 -11.09 8.42 -5.13
C LYS A 69 -11.30 8.73 -3.65
N GLU A 70 -10.36 8.34 -2.80
CA GLU A 70 -10.40 8.62 -1.36
C GLU A 70 -10.33 10.13 -1.08
N ASP A 71 -9.49 10.87 -1.80
CA ASP A 71 -9.45 12.34 -1.75
C ASP A 71 -10.80 12.97 -2.10
N PHE A 72 -11.43 12.50 -3.18
CA PHE A 72 -12.77 12.95 -3.57
C PHE A 72 -13.81 12.66 -2.48
N ILE A 73 -13.85 11.43 -1.97
CA ILE A 73 -14.78 11.01 -0.91
C ILE A 73 -14.56 11.84 0.35
N LEU A 74 -13.31 12.06 0.74
CA LEU A 74 -12.96 12.84 1.91
C LEU A 74 -13.42 14.30 1.76
N SER A 75 -13.26 14.89 0.57
CA SER A 75 -13.74 16.24 0.28
C SER A 75 -15.27 16.37 0.43
N LYS A 76 -16.02 15.32 0.04
CA LYS A 76 -17.48 15.27 0.18
C LYS A 76 -17.90 15.20 1.64
N ILE A 77 -17.24 14.35 2.42
CA ILE A 77 -17.50 14.21 3.86
C ILE A 77 -17.17 15.53 4.59
N GLN A 78 -16.04 16.16 4.27
CA GLN A 78 -15.67 17.48 4.82
C GLN A 78 -16.66 18.58 4.42
N GLY A 79 -17.26 18.46 3.24
CA GLY A 79 -18.36 19.31 2.75
C GLY A 79 -19.72 19.05 3.42
N GLY A 80 -19.81 18.08 4.34
CA GLY A 80 -21.04 17.77 5.08
C GLY A 80 -21.89 16.65 4.49
N ALA A 81 -21.37 15.88 3.53
CA ALA A 81 -22.04 14.66 3.07
C ALA A 81 -22.14 13.63 4.22
N PRO A 82 -23.25 12.86 4.31
CA PRO A 82 -23.37 11.80 5.29
C PRO A 82 -22.35 10.67 5.02
N LEU A 83 -21.85 10.02 6.08
CA LEU A 83 -20.96 8.86 5.90
C LEU A 83 -21.66 7.70 5.17
N SER A 84 -22.92 7.44 5.53
CA SER A 84 -23.72 6.40 4.90
C SER A 84 -23.97 6.74 3.43
N GLY A 85 -23.51 5.87 2.51
CA GLY A 85 -23.62 6.05 1.06
C GLY A 85 -22.40 6.73 0.44
N THR A 86 -21.62 7.50 1.21
CA THR A 86 -20.37 8.11 0.73
C THR A 86 -19.15 7.23 1.04
N TYR A 87 -19.15 6.51 2.19
CA TYR A 87 -18.10 5.56 2.54
C TYR A 87 -18.67 4.30 3.23
N PRO A 88 -18.63 3.11 2.57
CA PRO A 88 -18.19 2.89 1.19
C PRO A 88 -19.07 3.64 0.18
N ALA A 89 -18.47 4.08 -0.92
CA ALA A 89 -19.18 4.79 -1.99
C ALA A 89 -20.27 3.88 -2.58
N ASP A 90 -21.48 4.43 -2.72
CA ASP A 90 -22.58 3.82 -3.44
C ASP A 90 -22.54 4.18 -4.94
N GLU A 91 -23.48 3.63 -5.72
CA GLU A 91 -23.58 3.89 -7.16
C GLU A 91 -23.71 5.39 -7.50
N SER A 92 -24.35 6.17 -6.63
CA SER A 92 -24.49 7.62 -6.82
C SER A 92 -23.15 8.33 -6.64
N THR A 93 -22.44 8.00 -5.57
CA THR A 93 -21.13 8.58 -5.25
C THR A 93 -20.08 8.16 -6.29
N ASP A 94 -20.16 6.94 -6.82
CA ASP A 94 -19.31 6.46 -7.90
C ASP A 94 -19.55 7.22 -9.21
N ALA A 95 -20.82 7.46 -9.58
CA ALA A 95 -21.14 8.26 -10.77
C ALA A 95 -20.67 9.71 -10.64
N GLU A 96 -20.74 10.28 -9.44
CA GLU A 96 -20.19 11.60 -9.15
C GLU A 96 -18.67 11.62 -9.24
N TYR A 97 -17.99 10.57 -8.75
CA TYR A 97 -16.54 10.42 -8.89
C TYR A 97 -16.13 10.30 -10.36
N GLU A 98 -16.83 9.51 -11.17
CA GLU A 98 -16.59 9.43 -12.62
C GLU A 98 -16.77 10.79 -13.30
N ALA A 99 -17.73 11.61 -12.83
CA ALA A 99 -17.89 12.97 -13.31
C ALA A 99 -16.73 13.88 -12.89
N TYR A 100 -16.30 13.77 -11.65
CA TYR A 100 -15.17 14.50 -11.09
C TYR A 100 -13.85 14.20 -11.83
N CYS A 101 -13.61 12.93 -12.18
CA CYS A 101 -12.43 12.51 -12.94
C CYS A 101 -12.32 13.15 -14.33
N ARG A 102 -13.44 13.56 -14.95
CA ARG A 102 -13.39 14.26 -16.24
C ARG A 102 -12.76 15.64 -16.12
N ASP A 103 -12.96 16.30 -14.99
CA ASP A 103 -12.43 17.64 -14.71
C ASP A 103 -11.11 17.58 -13.92
N ASN A 104 -10.83 16.45 -13.26
CA ASN A 104 -9.66 16.22 -12.40
C ASN A 104 -9.07 14.84 -12.73
N PRO A 105 -8.27 14.72 -13.81
CA PRO A 105 -7.68 13.45 -14.21
C PRO A 105 -6.62 12.97 -13.22
N LEU A 106 -6.35 11.66 -13.22
CA LEU A 106 -5.31 11.09 -12.37
C LEU A 106 -3.94 11.68 -12.70
N PRO A 107 -3.06 11.90 -11.69
CA PRO A 107 -1.70 12.31 -11.95
C PRO A 107 -0.97 11.25 -12.78
N GLY A 108 -0.63 11.58 -14.03
CA GLY A 108 0.08 10.68 -14.94
C GLY A 108 -0.76 10.10 -16.09
N GLU A 109 -2.05 10.46 -16.20
CA GLU A 109 -2.87 10.26 -17.41
C GLU A 109 -2.73 11.41 -18.43
#